data_AF-A0AAU5QML2-F1
#
_entry.id   AF-A0AAU5QML2-F1
#
_cell.length_a   1.000
_cell.length_b   1.000
_cell.length_c   1.000
_cell.angle_alpha   90.00
_cell.angle_beta   90.00
_cell.angle_gamma   90.00
#
_symmetry.space_group_name_H-M   'P 1'
#
loop_
_entity.id
_entity.type
_entity.pdbx_description
1 polymer ?
#
loop_
_entity_poly.entity_id
_entity_poly.type
_entity_poly.pdbx_seq_one_letter_code
_entity_poly.pdbx_strand_id
1 'polypeptide(L)'
;MFCATVALLGDAVIYCMLRSGLWGGLCEQAILPCIEGSAPRVSAREVAVALAPADGGRRSRRGFAYQDAVTLLDCLDMLEGQWTAVSWEDLEDILCHQDGAPVYRQVKTIEEAGTRHSIANICRPEEKKTADSSYLGKLFLGKPLPDGTRFTFIVNETPQRDLYEFVAERDRPRGPVSADARADIVKRLSTVQLPDGRDIGWCVDRLDVLVEARTIDQVEAEAMARLAPLVEACLGEKPLYEEVEEIMIWLISRYIARSALELRPRVFTADDFGAALDDSVRRTTGRRRDGSTELLMKFKRKLRAAEIPEPEAEAQHDAMLAYRRTYRASVGTRRRAFDDLADQINAICTLTMAKRRAGRLDAGSAAYFETLVAVSEMPEVTSRQFTLAEAHAVLSDITARCQNRYADAS
;
A
#
# COMPACT_ATOMS: atom_id res chain seq x y z
N MET A 1 51.45 -31.41 -3.83
CA MET A 1 51.49 -31.78 -5.26
C MET A 1 50.17 -31.29 -5.87
N PHE A 2 50.30 -30.43 -6.89
CA PHE A 2 49.27 -29.70 -7.66
C PHE A 2 48.49 -28.52 -7.04
N CYS A 3 48.88 -27.32 -7.52
CA CYS A 3 48.09 -26.08 -7.61
C CYS A 3 46.93 -26.22 -8.61
N ALA A 4 45.86 -25.44 -8.42
CA ALA A 4 45.27 -24.62 -9.49
C ALA A 4 44.36 -23.51 -8.90
N THR A 5 44.58 -22.29 -9.40
CA THR A 5 43.76 -21.07 -9.28
C THR A 5 42.76 -21.02 -10.45
N VAL A 6 41.61 -20.31 -10.28
CA VAL A 6 40.69 -19.65 -11.28
C VAL A 6 39.27 -19.70 -10.68
N ALA A 7 38.68 -18.60 -10.15
CA ALA A 7 38.02 -17.44 -10.77
C ALA A 7 36.58 -17.69 -11.33
N LEU A 8 35.61 -17.05 -10.65
CA LEU A 8 34.34 -16.41 -11.07
C LEU A 8 33.29 -17.13 -11.95
N LEU A 9 32.03 -16.66 -11.78
CA LEU A 9 30.75 -17.04 -12.40
C LEU A 9 29.99 -18.11 -11.60
N GLY A 10 28.73 -17.98 -11.20
CA GLY A 10 27.67 -17.01 -11.44
C GLY A 10 26.36 -17.68 -10.95
N ASP A 11 25.35 -16.86 -10.70
CA ASP A 11 23.94 -17.22 -10.54
C ASP A 11 23.46 -17.86 -9.23
N ALA A 12 22.83 -16.98 -8.45
CA ALA A 12 21.95 -17.29 -7.34
C ALA A 12 20.76 -18.14 -7.78
N VAL A 13 20.57 -19.24 -7.07
CA VAL A 13 19.43 -20.15 -7.16
C VAL A 13 18.17 -19.43 -6.67
N ILE A 14 17.27 -19.10 -7.59
CA ILE A 14 15.89 -18.67 -7.29
C ILE A 14 15.04 -19.93 -7.04
N TYR A 15 14.62 -20.13 -5.79
CA TYR A 15 13.56 -21.08 -5.45
C TYR A 15 12.20 -20.50 -5.83
N CYS A 16 11.58 -21.06 -6.86
CA CYS A 16 10.18 -20.79 -7.23
C CYS A 16 9.37 -22.07 -6.98
N MET A 17 8.64 -22.13 -5.86
CA MET A 17 7.60 -23.14 -5.65
C MET A 17 6.32 -22.69 -6.37
N LEU A 18 6.23 -23.05 -7.65
CA LEU A 18 4.97 -23.01 -8.39
C LEU A 18 4.21 -24.32 -8.14
N ARG A 19 3.05 -24.16 -7.49
CA ARG A 19 2.02 -25.19 -7.36
C ARG A 19 1.47 -25.49 -8.76
N SER A 20 1.56 -26.76 -9.10
CA SER A 20 1.14 -27.41 -10.33
C SER A 20 -0.37 -27.33 -10.60
N GLY A 21 -0.73 -27.34 -11.89
CA GLY A 21 -1.97 -28.01 -12.32
C GLY A 21 -2.77 -27.35 -13.45
N LEU A 22 -2.49 -27.79 -14.68
CA LEU A 22 -3.38 -27.85 -15.84
C LEU A 22 -3.82 -26.52 -16.49
N TRP A 23 -3.33 -26.26 -17.70
CA TRP A 23 -4.07 -26.42 -18.97
C TRP A 23 -3.04 -26.19 -20.09
N GLY A 24 -2.77 -27.25 -20.85
CA GLY A 24 -1.86 -27.21 -22.00
C GLY A 24 -2.60 -26.88 -23.29
N GLY A 25 -1.84 -26.40 -24.27
CA GLY A 25 -2.06 -26.74 -25.67
C GLY A 25 -2.43 -25.60 -26.61
N LEU A 26 -1.50 -25.34 -27.54
CA LEU A 26 -1.71 -24.96 -28.95
C LEU A 26 -2.03 -23.48 -29.25
N CYS A 27 -1.03 -22.74 -29.76
CA CYS A 27 -0.83 -22.58 -31.22
C CYS A 27 0.21 -21.49 -31.50
N GLU A 28 1.37 -21.90 -32.01
CA GLU A 28 2.24 -21.06 -32.84
C GLU A 28 1.67 -20.97 -34.26
N GLN A 29 2.11 -19.92 -34.97
CA GLN A 29 2.13 -19.70 -36.42
C GLN A 29 1.05 -18.78 -37.04
N ALA A 30 1.57 -17.58 -37.35
CA ALA A 30 1.53 -16.91 -38.66
C ALA A 30 0.26 -16.16 -39.10
N ILE A 31 0.44 -14.88 -39.45
CA ILE A 31 0.32 -14.31 -40.82
C ILE A 31 0.16 -12.78 -40.73
N LEU A 32 1.11 -12.04 -41.31
CA LEU A 32 0.91 -10.68 -41.87
C LEU A 32 0.68 -10.85 -43.38
N PRO A 33 -0.14 -10.00 -44.04
CA PRO A 33 0.49 -8.93 -44.82
C PRO A 33 -0.27 -7.59 -44.89
N CYS A 34 0.49 -6.59 -45.36
CA CYS A 34 0.21 -5.18 -45.59
C CYS A 34 -0.96 -4.86 -46.53
N ILE A 35 -1.57 -3.67 -46.37
CA ILE A 35 -2.07 -2.84 -47.49
C ILE A 35 -1.81 -1.35 -47.18
N GLU A 36 -1.09 -0.69 -48.10
CA GLU A 36 -0.90 0.76 -48.23
C GLU A 36 -2.10 1.44 -48.92
N GLY A 37 -2.41 2.69 -48.56
CA GLY A 37 -3.43 3.49 -49.24
C GLY A 37 -3.42 4.96 -48.81
N SER A 38 -3.08 5.83 -49.76
CA SER A 38 -2.78 7.27 -49.71
C SER A 38 -3.90 8.25 -49.28
N ALA A 39 -3.46 9.44 -48.85
CA ALA A 39 -4.12 10.53 -48.09
C ALA A 39 -5.20 11.39 -48.81
N PRO A 40 -5.78 12.40 -48.11
CA PRO A 40 -5.37 13.77 -48.45
C PRO A 40 -5.11 14.73 -47.26
N ARG A 41 -4.32 15.77 -47.57
CA ARG A 41 -3.85 16.87 -46.71
C ARG A 41 -4.97 17.80 -46.26
N VAL A 42 -4.94 18.21 -44.98
CA VAL A 42 -5.57 19.44 -44.49
C VAL A 42 -4.52 20.27 -43.75
N SER A 43 -4.52 21.57 -44.06
CA SER A 43 -3.55 22.58 -43.68
C SER A 43 -3.63 23.04 -42.22
N ALA A 44 -2.47 23.45 -41.72
CA ALA A 44 -2.14 24.06 -40.43
C ALA A 44 -3.25 24.89 -39.74
N ARG A 45 -3.49 24.55 -38.46
CA ARG A 45 -3.85 25.51 -37.41
C ARG A 45 -3.38 24.97 -36.06
N GLU A 46 -2.61 25.80 -35.36
CA GLU A 46 -2.11 25.70 -33.98
C GLU A 46 -2.55 24.46 -33.18
N VAL A 47 -1.62 23.53 -32.99
CA VAL A 47 -1.72 22.51 -31.94
C VAL A 47 -0.56 22.78 -30.99
N ALA A 48 -0.88 23.29 -29.81
CA ALA A 48 0.01 23.32 -28.66
C ALA A 48 0.56 21.90 -28.48
N VAL A 49 1.88 21.73 -28.65
CA VAL A 49 2.57 20.47 -28.38
C VAL A 49 2.61 20.32 -26.87
N ALA A 50 1.52 19.79 -26.30
CA ALA A 50 1.58 19.12 -25.01
C ALA A 50 2.45 17.87 -25.23
N LEU A 51 3.74 17.96 -24.89
CA LEU A 51 4.59 16.80 -24.73
C LEU A 51 3.98 15.96 -23.61
N ALA A 52 3.20 14.94 -23.99
CA ALA A 52 2.83 13.87 -23.07
C ALA A 52 4.12 13.25 -22.51
N PRO A 53 4.18 12.89 -21.21
CA PRO A 53 5.29 12.12 -20.68
C PRO A 53 5.44 10.85 -21.52
N ALA A 54 6.68 10.56 -21.91
CA ALA A 54 7.01 9.48 -22.82
C ALA A 54 6.39 8.15 -22.36
N ASP A 55 5.74 7.44 -23.30
CA ASP A 55 5.18 6.09 -23.14
C ASP A 55 6.19 5.12 -22.51
N GLY A 56 6.15 5.02 -21.18
CA GLY A 56 6.75 3.94 -20.42
C GLY A 56 5.75 2.80 -20.35
N GLY A 57 5.83 1.84 -21.27
CA GLY A 57 5.00 0.63 -21.24
C GLY A 57 5.02 -0.03 -19.87
N ARG A 58 3.89 -0.64 -19.44
CA ARG A 58 3.67 -1.29 -18.13
C ARG A 58 4.92 -2.05 -17.65
N ARG A 59 5.78 -1.39 -16.86
CA ARG A 59 6.94 -2.00 -16.23
C ARG A 59 6.48 -2.74 -14.97
N SER A 60 6.94 -3.97 -14.80
CA SER A 60 6.81 -4.71 -13.54
C SER A 60 7.55 -3.95 -12.44
N ARG A 61 6.83 -3.39 -11.44
CA ARG A 61 7.35 -2.60 -10.29
C ARG A 61 8.02 -3.47 -9.19
N ARG A 62 8.90 -4.42 -9.53
CA ARG A 62 9.79 -5.04 -8.52
C ARG A 62 10.90 -4.03 -8.18
N GLY A 63 10.96 -3.55 -6.93
CA GLY A 63 12.03 -2.67 -6.44
C GLY A 63 11.62 -1.30 -5.87
N PHE A 64 10.33 -0.95 -5.86
CA PHE A 64 9.85 0.37 -5.38
C PHE A 64 9.27 0.37 -3.97
N ALA A 65 9.35 -0.75 -3.24
CA ALA A 65 8.71 -0.90 -1.94
C ALA A 65 9.17 0.16 -0.91
N TYR A 66 10.47 0.50 -0.92
CA TYR A 66 11.01 1.54 -0.05
C TYR A 66 10.42 2.93 -0.38
N GLN A 67 10.33 3.27 -1.67
CA GLN A 67 9.69 4.52 -2.12
C GLN A 67 8.22 4.56 -1.73
N ASP A 68 7.47 3.47 -1.92
CA ASP A 68 6.06 3.40 -1.55
C ASP A 68 5.87 3.57 -0.02
N ALA A 69 6.77 3.01 0.80
CA ALA A 69 6.76 3.19 2.26
C ALA A 69 7.10 4.63 2.69
N VAL A 70 8.09 5.27 2.05
CA VAL A 70 8.40 6.69 2.27
C VAL A 70 7.24 7.59 1.83
N THR A 71 6.56 7.23 0.72
CA THR A 71 5.36 7.93 0.25
C THR A 71 4.24 7.88 1.27
N LEU A 72 4.09 6.73 1.98
CA LEU A 72 3.15 6.63 3.09
C LEU A 72 3.50 7.62 4.21
N LEU A 73 4.77 7.76 4.59
CA LEU A 73 5.18 8.76 5.58
C LEU A 73 4.85 10.19 5.11
N ASP A 74 5.08 10.51 3.83
CA ASP A 74 4.70 11.81 3.27
C ASP A 74 3.17 12.02 3.31
N CYS A 75 2.38 10.97 3.12
CA CYS A 75 0.92 11.06 3.28
C CYS A 75 0.50 11.24 4.75
N LEU A 76 1.25 10.70 5.71
CA LEU A 76 1.00 10.93 7.14
C LEU A 76 1.37 12.36 7.55
N ASP A 77 2.49 12.89 7.06
CA ASP A 77 2.87 14.30 7.22
C ASP A 77 1.79 15.25 6.64
N MET A 78 1.15 14.86 5.55
CA MET A 78 0.02 15.60 4.97
C MET A 78 -1.18 15.64 5.92
N LEU A 79 -1.50 14.53 6.61
CA LEU A 79 -2.56 14.53 7.64
C LEU A 79 -2.19 15.36 8.87
N GLU A 80 -0.90 15.53 9.15
CA GLU A 80 -0.36 16.39 10.20
C GLU A 80 -0.23 17.86 9.77
N GLY A 81 -0.59 18.19 8.52
CA GLY A 81 -0.63 19.55 7.99
C GLY A 81 0.70 20.08 7.47
N GLN A 82 1.73 19.24 7.32
CA GLN A 82 3.00 19.66 6.71
C GLN A 82 2.87 19.84 5.19
N TRP A 83 2.05 19.00 4.56
CA TRP A 83 1.74 19.06 3.14
C TRP A 83 0.25 19.34 2.93
N THR A 84 -0.05 20.05 1.85
CA THR A 84 -1.42 20.30 1.37
C THR A 84 -1.89 19.23 0.39
N ALA A 85 -0.94 18.64 -0.35
CA ALA A 85 -1.21 17.54 -1.27
C ALA A 85 0.06 16.71 -1.52
N VAL A 86 -0.12 15.43 -1.83
CA VAL A 86 0.95 14.49 -2.21
C VAL A 86 0.56 13.76 -3.49
N SER A 87 1.52 13.56 -4.37
CA SER A 87 1.40 12.77 -5.59
C SER A 87 2.67 11.95 -5.79
N TRP A 88 2.59 10.87 -6.54
CA TRP A 88 3.70 9.96 -6.79
C TRP A 88 3.68 9.51 -8.24
N GLU A 89 4.87 9.24 -8.79
CA GLU A 89 5.05 8.88 -10.21
C GLU A 89 4.52 9.95 -11.19
N ASP A 90 4.53 11.24 -10.80
CA ASP A 90 4.15 12.35 -11.67
C ASP A 90 5.36 12.95 -12.40
N LEU A 91 6.12 13.77 -11.69
CA LEU A 91 7.32 14.46 -12.19
C LEU A 91 8.61 13.94 -11.57
N GLU A 92 8.52 13.31 -10.41
CA GLU A 92 9.59 12.65 -9.66
C GLU A 92 9.00 11.44 -8.93
N ASP A 93 9.86 10.73 -8.18
CA ASP A 93 9.46 9.63 -7.31
C ASP A 93 8.27 10.03 -6.41
N ILE A 94 8.34 11.23 -5.79
CA ILE A 94 7.26 11.82 -4.98
C ILE A 94 7.20 13.35 -5.23
N LEU A 95 5.99 13.91 -5.32
CA LEU A 95 5.74 15.35 -5.41
C LEU A 95 4.76 15.77 -4.31
N CYS A 96 5.27 16.55 -3.36
CA CYS A 96 4.47 17.17 -2.31
C CYS A 96 4.20 18.64 -2.64
N HIS A 97 3.13 19.19 -2.07
CA HIS A 97 2.80 20.61 -2.17
C HIS A 97 2.70 21.22 -0.79
N GLN A 98 3.37 22.35 -0.59
CA GLN A 98 3.24 23.18 0.61
C GLN A 98 2.72 24.55 0.20
N ASP A 99 1.51 24.91 0.64
CA ASP A 99 0.85 26.18 0.28
C ASP A 99 0.84 26.46 -1.24
N GLY A 100 0.67 25.41 -2.05
CA GLY A 100 0.68 25.49 -3.52
C GLY A 100 2.05 25.51 -4.18
N ALA A 101 3.15 25.57 -3.41
CA ALA A 101 4.51 25.45 -3.93
C ALA A 101 4.94 23.96 -4.05
N PRO A 102 5.55 23.53 -5.17
CA PRO A 102 5.96 22.14 -5.35
C PRO A 102 7.26 21.83 -4.60
N VAL A 103 7.28 20.66 -3.97
CA VAL A 103 8.47 20.05 -3.38
C VAL A 103 8.73 18.74 -4.12
N TYR A 104 9.73 18.76 -5.00
CA TYR A 104 10.12 17.61 -5.79
C TYR A 104 11.04 16.70 -4.98
N ARG A 105 10.64 15.45 -4.76
CA ARG A 105 11.34 14.53 -3.86
C ARG A 105 11.79 13.30 -4.64
N GLN A 106 13.07 12.99 -4.56
CA GLN A 106 13.66 11.83 -5.22
C GLN A 106 14.26 10.90 -4.18
N VAL A 107 13.88 9.62 -4.23
CA VAL A 107 14.32 8.58 -3.32
C VAL A 107 15.48 7.82 -3.96
N LYS A 108 16.60 7.72 -3.26
CA LYS A 108 17.74 6.89 -3.64
C LYS A 108 18.22 6.06 -2.46
N THR A 109 18.07 4.75 -2.60
CA THR A 109 18.56 3.78 -1.63
C THR A 109 19.94 3.27 -2.03
N ILE A 110 20.78 2.99 -1.03
CA ILE A 110 22.00 2.23 -1.19
C ILE A 110 21.79 0.86 -0.56
N GLU A 111 21.99 -0.19 -1.33
CA GLU A 111 21.93 -1.58 -0.86
C GLU A 111 23.33 -2.14 -0.51
N GLU A 112 24.39 -1.56 -1.07
CA GLU A 112 25.77 -2.01 -0.88
C GLU A 112 26.43 -1.37 0.36
N ALA A 113 26.90 -2.22 1.27
CA ALA A 113 27.62 -1.78 2.46
C ALA A 113 28.91 -1.01 2.11
N GLY A 114 29.08 0.18 2.71
CA GLY A 114 30.30 0.99 2.60
C GLY A 114 30.24 2.10 1.53
N THR A 115 29.20 2.13 0.71
CA THR A 115 28.93 3.25 -0.19
C THR A 115 28.03 4.26 0.51
N ARG A 116 28.39 5.55 0.47
CA ARG A 116 27.57 6.65 0.98
C ARG A 116 27.40 7.72 -0.09
N HIS A 117 26.25 8.37 -0.12
CA HIS A 117 26.05 9.51 -1.00
C HIS A 117 26.99 10.66 -0.60
N SER A 118 27.57 11.32 -1.61
CA SER A 118 28.42 12.50 -1.48
C SER A 118 28.08 13.45 -2.61
N ILE A 119 28.48 14.72 -2.53
CA ILE A 119 28.27 15.70 -3.61
C ILE A 119 28.81 15.14 -4.93
N ALA A 120 30.01 14.55 -4.88
CA ALA A 120 30.66 13.97 -6.05
C ALA A 120 29.84 12.83 -6.68
N ASN A 121 29.25 11.95 -5.87
CA ASN A 121 28.48 10.82 -6.36
C ASN A 121 27.11 11.24 -6.90
N ILE A 122 26.38 12.10 -6.18
CA ILE A 122 25.02 12.51 -6.59
C ILE A 122 25.00 13.43 -7.82
N CYS A 123 26.12 14.11 -8.12
CA CYS A 123 26.31 14.90 -9.33
C CYS A 123 26.95 14.10 -10.47
N ARG A 124 27.32 12.83 -10.25
CA ARG A 124 27.96 12.00 -11.29
C ARG A 124 26.89 11.49 -12.27
N PRO A 125 27.10 11.61 -13.58
CA PRO A 125 26.20 11.05 -14.59
C PRO A 125 25.99 9.54 -14.42
N GLU A 126 24.77 9.09 -14.64
CA GLU A 126 24.49 7.66 -14.80
C GLU A 126 24.89 7.21 -16.22
N GLU A 127 25.68 6.14 -16.34
CA GLU A 127 25.97 5.43 -17.61
C GLU A 127 26.61 6.27 -18.74
N LYS A 128 27.74 6.94 -18.50
CA LYS A 128 28.50 7.72 -19.51
C LYS A 128 27.68 8.81 -20.24
N LYS A 129 26.60 9.30 -19.62
CA LYS A 129 25.77 10.42 -20.13
C LYS A 129 26.28 11.79 -19.63
N THR A 130 25.53 12.85 -19.93
CA THR A 130 25.77 14.24 -19.48
C THR A 130 25.39 14.42 -18.01
N ALA A 131 25.79 15.55 -17.39
CA ALA A 131 25.46 15.89 -16.01
C ALA A 131 23.95 15.86 -15.70
N ASP A 132 23.11 16.10 -16.71
CA ASP A 132 21.64 16.01 -16.68
C ASP A 132 21.12 14.64 -16.22
N SER A 133 21.91 13.58 -16.43
CA SER A 133 21.56 12.22 -16.04
C SER A 133 21.98 11.84 -14.62
N SER A 134 22.68 12.72 -13.90
CA SER A 134 22.99 12.51 -12.49
C SER A 134 21.72 12.58 -11.64
N TYR A 135 21.78 12.15 -10.37
CA TYR A 135 20.63 12.23 -9.48
C TYR A 135 20.12 13.67 -9.34
N LEU A 136 21.02 14.62 -9.03
CA LEU A 136 20.63 16.03 -8.93
C LEU A 136 20.27 16.65 -10.29
N GLY A 137 20.94 16.23 -11.38
CA GLY A 137 20.60 16.66 -12.73
C GLY A 137 19.14 16.35 -13.07
N LYS A 138 18.71 15.10 -12.84
CA LYS A 138 17.31 14.68 -13.04
C LYS A 138 16.37 15.44 -12.11
N LEU A 139 16.73 15.57 -10.83
CA LEU A 139 15.92 16.26 -9.83
C LEU A 139 15.68 17.73 -10.15
N PHE A 140 16.55 18.40 -10.92
CA PHE A 140 16.38 19.81 -11.28
C PHE A 140 15.73 20.04 -12.66
N LEU A 141 15.68 19.02 -13.53
CA LEU A 141 15.25 19.15 -14.92
C LEU A 141 13.82 18.67 -15.19
N GLY A 142 13.26 19.09 -16.33
CA GLY A 142 12.03 18.53 -16.89
C GLY A 142 10.73 18.92 -16.17
N LYS A 143 10.76 19.90 -15.26
CA LYS A 143 9.64 20.30 -14.42
C LYS A 143 9.51 21.82 -14.26
N PRO A 144 8.31 22.34 -13.95
CA PRO A 144 8.12 23.76 -13.66
C PRO A 144 8.85 24.21 -12.40
N LEU A 145 9.50 25.38 -12.44
CA LEU A 145 10.28 25.94 -11.31
C LEU A 145 9.75 27.30 -10.80
N PRO A 146 8.52 27.37 -10.24
CA PRO A 146 8.01 28.57 -9.58
C PRO A 146 8.88 28.96 -8.37
N ASP A 147 8.81 30.22 -7.92
CA ASP A 147 9.73 30.78 -6.90
C ASP A 147 9.78 30.00 -5.57
N GLY A 148 8.66 29.40 -5.17
CA GLY A 148 8.52 28.60 -3.95
C GLY A 148 9.03 27.15 -4.06
N THR A 149 9.50 26.72 -5.23
CA THR A 149 9.93 25.33 -5.44
C THR A 149 11.00 24.90 -4.44
N ARG A 150 10.91 23.67 -3.94
CA ARG A 150 11.99 23.02 -3.20
C ARG A 150 12.31 21.65 -3.77
N PHE A 151 13.48 21.14 -3.41
CA PHE A 151 13.96 19.83 -3.81
C PHE A 151 14.35 19.04 -2.57
N THR A 152 13.96 17.77 -2.50
CA THR A 152 14.42 16.87 -1.44
C THR A 152 15.06 15.64 -2.04
N PHE A 153 16.30 15.38 -1.65
CA PHE A 153 16.99 14.13 -1.95
C PHE A 153 16.89 13.21 -0.74
N ILE A 154 16.10 12.15 -0.86
CA ILE A 154 15.81 11.22 0.23
C ILE A 154 16.77 10.02 0.15
N VAL A 155 17.48 9.76 1.24
CA VAL A 155 18.48 8.69 1.34
C VAL A 155 18.23 7.81 2.55
N ASN A 156 18.62 6.53 2.47
CA ASN A 156 18.47 5.56 3.56
C ASN A 156 19.75 5.38 4.41
N GLU A 157 20.82 6.11 4.13
CA GLU A 157 22.04 6.08 4.94
C GLU A 157 22.56 7.49 5.17
N THR A 158 23.21 7.70 6.32
CA THR A 158 23.89 8.96 6.61
C THR A 158 24.89 9.27 5.48
N PRO A 159 24.78 10.44 4.83
CA PRO A 159 25.63 10.77 3.70
C PRO A 159 27.08 11.04 4.15
N GLN A 160 27.96 11.35 3.20
CA GLN A 160 29.29 11.86 3.51
C GLN A 160 29.22 13.30 4.04
N ARG A 161 30.29 13.73 4.70
CA ARG A 161 30.36 15.03 5.40
C ARG A 161 30.06 16.22 4.50
N ASP A 162 30.39 16.12 3.21
CA ASP A 162 30.15 17.17 2.22
C ASP A 162 28.66 17.44 1.96
N LEU A 163 27.76 16.54 2.38
CA LEU A 163 26.31 16.73 2.31
C LEU A 163 25.66 17.13 3.65
N TYR A 164 26.39 17.17 4.76
CA TYR A 164 25.79 17.43 6.09
C TYR A 164 25.08 18.77 6.18
N GLU A 165 25.58 19.80 5.48
CA GLU A 165 24.94 21.13 5.45
C GLU A 165 23.59 21.12 4.73
N PHE A 166 23.33 20.10 3.89
CA PHE A 166 22.06 19.93 3.19
C PHE A 166 21.05 19.11 4.01
N VAL A 167 21.49 18.42 5.07
CA VAL A 167 20.59 17.54 5.83
C VAL A 167 19.54 18.35 6.56
N ALA A 168 18.28 17.96 6.37
CA ALA A 168 17.11 18.54 7.02
C ALA A 168 16.35 17.47 7.80
N GLU A 169 15.61 17.91 8.82
CA GLU A 169 14.61 17.06 9.50
C GLU A 169 13.30 17.13 8.71
N ARG A 170 12.45 16.10 8.83
CA ARG A 170 11.20 16.00 8.05
C ARG A 170 10.26 17.20 8.27
N ASP A 171 10.21 17.71 9.50
CA ASP A 171 9.38 18.83 9.94
C ASP A 171 10.13 20.17 10.00
N ARG A 172 11.42 20.21 9.63
CA ARG A 172 12.26 21.39 9.84
C ARG A 172 13.18 21.68 8.66
N PRO A 173 13.14 22.91 8.09
CA PRO A 173 14.11 23.27 7.06
C PRO A 173 15.52 23.31 7.64
N ARG A 174 16.50 22.97 6.81
CA ARG A 174 17.91 23.12 7.15
C ARG A 174 18.33 24.59 7.31
N GLY A 175 19.51 24.78 7.88
CA GLY A 175 20.23 26.05 7.86
C GLY A 175 20.79 26.42 6.48
N PRO A 176 21.47 27.57 6.37
CA PRO A 176 22.14 27.99 5.15
C PRO A 176 23.32 27.05 4.81
N VAL A 177 23.56 26.87 3.51
CA VAL A 177 24.68 26.08 2.97
C VAL A 177 25.88 27.00 2.71
N SER A 178 27.09 26.50 2.95
CA SER A 178 28.32 27.23 2.69
C SER A 178 28.51 27.55 1.20
N ALA A 179 29.18 28.66 0.92
CA ALA A 179 29.51 29.05 -0.45
C ALA A 179 30.36 28.00 -1.17
N ASP A 180 31.22 27.28 -0.44
CA ASP A 180 32.09 26.24 -0.98
C ASP A 180 31.29 25.00 -1.42
N ALA A 181 30.39 24.49 -0.58
CA ALA A 181 29.54 23.35 -0.93
C ALA A 181 28.61 23.70 -2.10
N ARG A 182 28.05 24.92 -2.10
CA ARG A 182 27.25 25.45 -3.21
C ARG A 182 28.05 25.50 -4.51
N ALA A 183 29.26 26.06 -4.46
CA ALA A 183 30.12 26.19 -5.63
C ALA A 183 30.55 24.82 -6.19
N ASP A 184 30.75 23.81 -5.35
CA ASP A 184 31.12 22.46 -5.81
C ASP A 184 29.98 21.82 -6.64
N ILE A 185 28.73 21.86 -6.15
CA ILE A 185 27.59 21.34 -6.93
C ILE A 185 27.41 22.12 -8.23
N VAL A 186 27.43 23.45 -8.18
CA VAL A 186 27.29 24.31 -9.37
C VAL A 186 28.37 24.00 -10.41
N LYS A 187 29.62 23.80 -9.99
CA LYS A 187 30.72 23.44 -10.88
C LYS A 187 30.50 22.07 -11.53
N ARG A 188 30.09 21.07 -10.74
CA ARG A 188 29.86 19.69 -11.23
C ARG A 188 28.68 19.61 -12.21
N LEU A 189 27.66 20.41 -11.99
CA LEU A 189 26.45 20.49 -12.83
C LEU A 189 26.50 21.66 -13.84
N SER A 190 27.69 22.20 -14.14
CA SER A 190 27.85 23.38 -15.00
C SER A 190 27.36 23.21 -16.45
N THR A 191 27.15 21.97 -16.89
CA THR A 191 26.59 21.66 -18.23
C THR A 191 25.07 21.53 -18.23
N VAL A 192 24.43 21.52 -17.06
CA VAL A 192 22.98 21.41 -16.91
C VAL A 192 22.33 22.76 -17.24
N GLN A 193 21.38 22.75 -18.18
CA GLN A 193 20.64 23.95 -18.59
C GLN A 193 19.19 23.85 -18.10
N LEU A 194 18.80 24.76 -17.22
CA LEU A 194 17.43 24.82 -16.70
C LEU A 194 16.49 25.54 -17.68
N PRO A 195 15.24 25.07 -17.85
CA PRO A 195 14.32 25.54 -18.89
C PRO A 195 13.89 27.02 -18.72
N ASP A 196 13.91 27.55 -17.50
CA ASP A 196 13.34 28.87 -17.16
C ASP A 196 14.41 29.96 -16.94
N GLY A 197 15.66 29.71 -17.36
CA GLY A 197 16.78 30.64 -17.16
C GLY A 197 17.28 30.77 -15.71
N ARG A 198 16.73 29.99 -14.78
CA ARG A 198 17.29 29.80 -13.43
C ARG A 198 18.70 29.22 -13.53
N ASP A 199 19.55 29.54 -12.56
CA ASP A 199 20.85 28.88 -12.43
C ASP A 199 20.77 27.69 -11.46
N ILE A 200 21.75 26.79 -11.55
CA ILE A 200 21.86 25.62 -10.66
C ILE A 200 22.00 26.04 -9.20
N GLY A 201 22.66 27.18 -8.94
CA GLY A 201 22.83 27.69 -7.59
C GLY A 201 21.48 27.95 -6.89
N TRP A 202 20.49 28.47 -7.62
CA TRP A 202 19.13 28.67 -7.14
C TRP A 202 18.48 27.37 -6.68
N CYS A 203 18.69 26.26 -7.42
CA CYS A 203 18.23 24.92 -7.04
C CYS A 203 18.97 24.41 -5.80
N VAL A 204 20.29 24.57 -5.75
CA VAL A 204 21.12 24.14 -4.62
C VAL A 204 20.73 24.87 -3.33
N ASP A 205 20.44 26.16 -3.41
CA ASP A 205 19.98 26.96 -2.28
C ASP A 205 18.63 26.44 -1.70
N ARG A 206 17.87 25.68 -2.50
CA ARG A 206 16.56 25.07 -2.18
C ARG A 206 16.57 23.55 -2.07
N LEU A 207 17.76 22.94 -2.11
CA LEU A 207 17.94 21.50 -1.96
C LEU A 207 18.05 21.13 -0.48
N ASP A 208 17.26 20.15 -0.07
CA ASP A 208 17.33 19.47 1.22
C ASP A 208 17.74 18.00 1.01
N VAL A 209 18.46 17.42 1.96
CA VAL A 209 18.73 15.99 2.05
C VAL A 209 17.97 15.45 3.25
N LEU A 210 17.03 14.53 3.02
CA LEU A 210 16.29 13.86 4.08
C LEU A 210 16.89 12.47 4.28
N VAL A 211 17.32 12.18 5.50
CA VAL A 211 17.88 10.87 5.86
C VAL A 211 16.79 10.06 6.55
N GLU A 212 16.27 9.08 5.84
CA GLU A 212 15.27 8.14 6.32
C GLU A 212 15.90 6.87 6.90
N ALA A 213 15.07 6.05 7.54
CA ALA A 213 15.52 4.81 8.14
C ALA A 213 16.16 3.85 7.12
N ARG A 214 17.11 3.03 7.58
CA ARG A 214 18.00 2.28 6.69
C ARG A 214 17.30 1.20 5.89
N THR A 215 16.36 0.52 6.52
CA THR A 215 15.61 -0.60 5.94
C THR A 215 14.14 -0.25 5.82
N ILE A 216 13.46 -0.90 4.87
CA ILE A 216 12.02 -0.75 4.71
C ILE A 216 11.26 -1.12 5.99
N ASP A 217 11.66 -2.19 6.68
CA ASP A 217 11.03 -2.61 7.94
C ASP A 217 11.04 -1.50 9.01
N GLN A 218 12.08 -0.66 9.02
CA GLN A 218 12.16 0.47 9.97
C GLN A 218 11.24 1.62 9.56
N VAL A 219 11.14 1.92 8.26
CA VAL A 219 10.21 2.91 7.72
C VAL A 219 8.76 2.47 7.98
N GLU A 220 8.45 1.19 7.75
CA GLU A 220 7.15 0.60 8.04
C GLU A 220 6.84 0.59 9.54
N ALA A 221 7.82 0.29 10.40
CA ALA A 221 7.65 0.38 11.85
C ALA A 221 7.31 1.81 12.33
N GLU A 222 7.91 2.83 11.71
CA GLU A 222 7.57 4.23 11.97
C GLU A 222 6.15 4.56 11.47
N ALA A 223 5.81 4.17 10.24
CA ALA A 223 4.48 4.36 9.69
C ALA A 223 3.40 3.69 10.55
N MET A 224 3.66 2.48 11.04
CA MET A 224 2.81 1.75 12.00
C MET A 224 2.61 2.52 13.30
N ALA A 225 3.69 3.04 13.88
CA ALA A 225 3.63 3.82 15.12
C ALA A 225 2.80 5.09 14.96
N ARG A 226 2.88 5.76 13.81
CA ARG A 226 2.11 6.96 13.47
C ARG A 226 0.67 6.67 13.06
N LEU A 227 0.40 5.54 12.42
CA LEU A 227 -0.95 5.09 12.08
C LEU A 227 -1.75 4.66 13.32
N ALA A 228 -1.12 4.00 14.28
CA ALA A 228 -1.79 3.49 15.47
C ALA A 228 -2.70 4.50 16.20
N PRO A 229 -2.27 5.74 16.53
CA PRO A 229 -3.15 6.72 17.16
C PRO A 229 -4.28 7.21 16.25
N LEU A 230 -4.06 7.26 14.93
CA LEU A 230 -5.12 7.62 13.97
C LEU A 230 -6.19 6.52 13.90
N VAL A 231 -5.76 5.25 13.87
CA VAL A 231 -6.67 4.10 13.90
C VAL A 231 -7.41 4.04 15.24
N GLU A 232 -6.72 4.27 16.36
CA GLU A 232 -7.35 4.35 17.69
C GLU A 232 -8.46 5.40 17.74
N ALA A 233 -8.21 6.58 17.17
CA ALA A 233 -9.21 7.64 17.07
C ALA A 233 -10.43 7.23 16.24
N CYS A 234 -10.25 6.42 15.20
CA CYS A 234 -11.37 5.90 14.39
C CYS A 234 -12.13 4.76 15.10
N LEU A 235 -11.45 3.95 15.91
CA LEU A 235 -12.07 2.80 16.59
C LEU A 235 -12.68 3.13 17.95
N GLY A 236 -12.24 4.22 18.60
CA GLY A 236 -12.59 4.56 19.97
C GLY A 236 -11.93 3.64 21.02
N GLU A 237 -10.99 2.80 20.60
CA GLU A 237 -10.25 1.88 21.46
C GLU A 237 -8.90 1.52 20.84
N LYS A 238 -7.96 1.05 21.67
CA LYS A 238 -6.61 0.70 21.24
C LYS A 238 -6.64 -0.39 20.14
N PRO A 239 -6.05 -0.15 18.96
CA PRO A 239 -6.01 -1.15 17.89
C PRO A 239 -5.05 -2.29 18.22
N LEU A 240 -5.29 -3.46 17.63
CA LEU A 240 -4.33 -4.54 17.61
C LEU A 240 -3.19 -4.21 16.64
N TYR A 241 -1.99 -4.71 16.90
CA TYR A 241 -0.85 -4.57 16.00
C TYR A 241 -1.20 -5.06 14.58
N GLU A 242 -1.79 -6.26 14.49
CA GLU A 242 -2.20 -6.89 13.23
C GLU A 242 -3.25 -6.07 12.46
N GLU A 243 -4.10 -5.30 13.17
CA GLU A 243 -5.07 -4.41 12.53
C GLU A 243 -4.37 -3.21 11.88
N VAL A 244 -3.43 -2.59 12.58
CA VAL A 244 -2.65 -1.47 12.04
C VAL A 244 -1.78 -1.94 10.86
N GLU A 245 -1.18 -3.13 10.96
CA GLU A 245 -0.35 -3.73 9.91
C GLU A 245 -1.17 -4.00 8.65
N GLU A 246 -2.34 -4.62 8.78
CA GLU A 246 -3.23 -4.85 7.65
C GLU A 246 -3.70 -3.53 7.01
N ILE A 247 -4.00 -2.50 7.82
CA ILE A 247 -4.35 -1.16 7.33
C ILE A 247 -3.19 -0.54 6.55
N MET A 248 -1.97 -0.58 7.07
CA MET A 248 -0.77 -0.09 6.39
C MET A 248 -0.57 -0.79 5.04
N ILE A 249 -0.66 -2.13 5.02
CA ILE A 249 -0.55 -2.93 3.79
C ILE A 249 -1.61 -2.51 2.77
N TRP A 250 -2.85 -2.27 3.21
CA TRP A 250 -3.92 -1.77 2.33
C TRP A 250 -3.59 -0.38 1.76
N LEU A 251 -3.15 0.57 2.59
CA LEU A 251 -2.77 1.91 2.14
C LEU A 251 -1.66 1.85 1.08
N ILE A 252 -0.58 1.13 1.37
CA ILE A 252 0.55 0.97 0.45
C ILE A 252 0.10 0.26 -0.82
N SER A 253 -0.51 -0.92 -0.71
CA SER A 253 -0.77 -1.78 -1.87
C SER A 253 -1.90 -1.26 -2.76
N ARG A 254 -2.98 -0.74 -2.16
CA ARG A 254 -4.22 -0.39 -2.88
C ARG A 254 -4.27 1.06 -3.31
N TYR A 255 -3.75 1.97 -2.49
CA TYR A 255 -3.82 3.39 -2.75
C TYR A 255 -2.53 3.89 -3.39
N ILE A 256 -1.37 3.62 -2.81
CA ILE A 256 -0.08 4.09 -3.36
C ILE A 256 0.32 3.26 -4.59
N ALA A 257 0.68 1.99 -4.39
CA ALA A 257 1.27 1.15 -5.42
C ALA A 257 0.35 0.91 -6.62
N ARG A 258 -0.97 0.85 -6.41
CA ARG A 258 -1.92 0.69 -7.52
C ARG A 258 -2.26 2.00 -8.21
N SER A 259 -2.36 3.13 -7.51
CA SER A 259 -2.53 4.44 -8.17
C SER A 259 -1.30 4.81 -9.01
N ALA A 260 -0.12 4.37 -8.58
CA ALA A 260 1.13 4.53 -9.32
C ALA A 260 1.14 3.80 -10.68
N LEU A 261 0.26 2.81 -10.87
CA LEU A 261 0.12 2.07 -12.13
C LEU A 261 -0.92 2.69 -13.08
N GLU A 262 -1.58 3.77 -12.66
CA GLU A 262 -2.60 4.45 -13.46
C GLU A 262 -1.94 5.33 -14.53
N LEU A 263 -2.63 5.51 -15.67
CA LEU A 263 -2.09 6.25 -16.82
C LEU A 263 -1.85 7.74 -16.53
N ARG A 264 -2.53 8.27 -15.51
CA ARG A 264 -2.42 9.66 -15.11
C ARG A 264 -2.11 9.70 -13.62
N PRO A 265 -1.02 10.37 -13.22
CA PRO A 265 -0.72 10.61 -11.82
C PRO A 265 -1.90 11.31 -11.15
N ARG A 266 -2.23 10.88 -9.93
CA ARG A 266 -3.29 11.48 -9.12
C ARG A 266 -2.65 12.25 -7.98
N VAL A 267 -3.14 13.47 -7.78
CA VAL A 267 -2.85 14.27 -6.59
C VAL A 267 -3.84 13.89 -5.49
N PHE A 268 -3.33 13.54 -4.32
CA PHE A 268 -4.09 13.24 -3.11
C PHE A 268 -4.02 14.43 -2.15
N THR A 269 -5.17 14.89 -1.70
CA THR A 269 -5.28 15.86 -0.59
C THR A 269 -5.36 15.14 0.75
N ALA A 270 -5.27 15.89 1.86
CA ALA A 270 -5.50 15.37 3.20
C ALA A 270 -6.88 14.70 3.33
N ASP A 271 -7.92 15.29 2.72
CA ASP A 271 -9.27 14.72 2.71
C ASP A 271 -9.34 13.41 1.91
N ASP A 272 -8.71 13.36 0.73
CA ASP A 272 -8.64 12.13 -0.09
C ASP A 272 -7.95 10.99 0.68
N PHE A 273 -6.81 11.27 1.30
CA PHE A 273 -6.05 10.26 2.03
C PHE A 273 -6.71 9.88 3.35
N GLY A 274 -7.34 10.83 4.05
CA GLY A 274 -8.18 10.56 5.22
C GLY A 274 -9.34 9.62 4.89
N ALA A 275 -9.99 9.80 3.74
CA ALA A 275 -11.03 8.88 3.27
C ALA A 275 -10.47 7.48 2.93
N ALA A 276 -9.25 7.39 2.40
CA ALA A 276 -8.56 6.13 2.14
C ALA A 276 -8.20 5.38 3.43
N LEU A 277 -7.76 6.10 4.46
CA LEU A 277 -7.55 5.56 5.80
C LEU A 277 -8.86 5.03 6.39
N ASP A 278 -9.94 5.81 6.33
CA ASP A 278 -11.26 5.40 6.83
C ASP A 278 -11.80 4.15 6.11
N ASP A 279 -11.64 4.04 4.78
CA ASP A 279 -11.99 2.80 4.04
C ASP A 279 -11.12 1.62 4.47
N SER A 280 -9.82 1.84 4.70
CA SER A 280 -8.89 0.78 5.11
C SER A 280 -9.22 0.27 6.52
N VAL A 281 -9.45 1.17 7.49
CA VAL A 281 -9.92 0.84 8.84
C VAL A 281 -11.22 0.04 8.76
N ARG A 282 -12.19 0.50 7.97
CA ARG A 282 -13.47 -0.17 7.79
C ARG A 282 -13.34 -1.57 7.22
N ARG A 283 -12.48 -1.77 6.21
CA ARG A 283 -12.25 -3.09 5.61
C ARG A 283 -11.62 -4.07 6.58
N THR A 284 -10.64 -3.60 7.36
CA THR A 284 -9.90 -4.42 8.31
C THR A 284 -10.72 -4.76 9.55
N THR A 285 -11.51 -3.81 10.06
CA THR A 285 -12.18 -3.96 11.37
C THR A 285 -13.69 -4.14 11.29
N GLY A 286 -14.31 -3.79 10.16
CA GLY A 286 -15.78 -3.73 10.02
C GLY A 286 -16.41 -2.50 10.70
N ARG A 287 -15.61 -1.61 11.30
CA ARG A 287 -16.09 -0.43 12.02
C ARG A 287 -15.95 0.84 11.20
N ARG A 288 -16.88 1.77 11.42
CA ARG A 288 -16.87 3.13 10.89
C ARG A 288 -16.31 4.08 11.95
N ARG A 289 -15.91 5.27 11.49
CA ARG A 289 -15.35 6.33 12.33
C ARG A 289 -16.32 6.88 13.38
N ASP A 290 -17.62 6.76 13.15
CA ASP A 290 -18.66 7.09 14.14
C ASP A 290 -18.88 6.00 15.21
N GLY A 291 -18.04 4.95 15.20
CA GLY A 291 -18.15 3.81 16.09
C GLY A 291 -19.20 2.77 15.67
N SER A 292 -20.00 3.05 14.64
CA SER A 292 -20.99 2.10 14.13
C SER A 292 -20.34 1.00 13.29
N THR A 293 -21.06 -0.10 13.09
CA THR A 293 -20.59 -1.26 12.33
C THR A 293 -21.32 -1.32 10.99
N GLU A 294 -20.59 -1.60 9.91
CA GLU A 294 -21.24 -1.87 8.62
C GLU A 294 -21.62 -3.34 8.52
N LEU A 295 -22.92 -3.61 8.69
CA LEU A 295 -23.50 -4.92 8.45
C LEU A 295 -23.06 -5.49 7.11
N LEU A 296 -22.33 -6.60 7.14
CA LEU A 296 -21.92 -7.31 5.93
C LEU A 296 -23.17 -7.69 5.13
N MET A 297 -23.34 -7.13 3.92
CA MET A 297 -24.54 -7.34 3.09
C MET A 297 -24.89 -8.82 2.89
N LYS A 298 -23.86 -9.68 2.76
CA LYS A 298 -24.04 -11.14 2.65
C LYS A 298 -24.59 -11.76 3.95
N PHE A 299 -24.17 -11.27 5.12
CA PHE A 299 -24.65 -11.72 6.42
C PHE A 299 -26.10 -11.27 6.64
N LYS A 300 -26.37 -9.96 6.44
CA LYS A 300 -27.72 -9.38 6.51
C LYS A 300 -28.73 -10.12 5.63
N ARG A 301 -28.38 -10.43 4.38
CA ARG A 301 -29.26 -11.19 3.47
C ARG A 301 -29.58 -12.60 3.98
N LYS A 302 -28.63 -13.27 4.64
CA LYS A 302 -28.82 -14.62 5.18
C LYS A 302 -29.69 -14.61 6.43
N LEU A 303 -29.51 -13.62 7.30
CA LEU A 303 -30.35 -13.45 8.49
C LEU A 303 -31.79 -13.06 8.10
N ARG A 304 -31.96 -12.20 7.09
CA ARG A 304 -33.29 -11.89 6.55
C ARG A 304 -34.00 -13.13 6.00
N ALA A 305 -33.28 -14.03 5.34
CA ALA A 305 -33.87 -15.30 4.86
C ALA A 305 -34.30 -16.22 6.02
N ALA A 306 -33.70 -16.06 7.20
CA ALA A 306 -34.11 -16.72 8.43
C ALA A 306 -35.14 -15.92 9.25
N GLU A 307 -35.71 -14.85 8.69
CA GLU A 307 -36.72 -14.00 9.31
C GLU A 307 -36.25 -13.30 10.61
N ILE A 308 -34.94 -13.10 10.75
CA ILE A 308 -34.35 -12.44 11.92
C ILE A 308 -34.60 -10.92 11.86
N PRO A 309 -35.14 -10.30 12.93
CA PRO A 309 -35.33 -8.85 13.02
C PRO A 309 -34.01 -8.08 12.88
N GLU A 310 -34.07 -6.89 12.28
CA GLU A 310 -32.88 -6.05 12.05
C GLU A 310 -32.11 -5.73 13.35
N PRO A 311 -32.73 -5.37 14.49
CA PRO A 311 -31.99 -5.11 15.73
C PRO A 311 -31.23 -6.35 16.26
N GLU A 312 -31.80 -7.54 16.06
CA GLU A 312 -31.14 -8.79 16.44
C GLU A 312 -29.98 -9.10 15.48
N ALA A 313 -30.17 -8.84 14.18
CA ALA A 313 -29.12 -8.99 13.18
C ALA A 313 -27.93 -8.05 13.43
N GLU A 314 -28.18 -6.81 13.87
CA GLU A 314 -27.16 -5.85 14.31
C GLU A 314 -26.39 -6.38 15.53
N ALA A 315 -27.08 -6.83 16.57
CA ALA A 315 -26.43 -7.39 17.76
C ALA A 315 -25.59 -8.64 17.45
N GLN A 316 -26.06 -9.52 16.57
CA GLN A 316 -25.30 -10.68 16.09
C GLN A 316 -24.07 -10.26 15.27
N HIS A 317 -24.18 -9.18 14.49
CA HIS A 317 -23.07 -8.64 13.72
C HIS A 317 -21.99 -8.05 14.63
N ASP A 318 -22.36 -7.30 15.66
CA ASP A 318 -21.42 -6.75 16.64
C ASP A 318 -20.71 -7.85 17.42
N ALA A 319 -21.45 -8.87 17.88
CA ALA A 319 -20.87 -10.04 18.53
C ALA A 319 -19.87 -10.77 17.63
N MET A 320 -20.19 -10.91 16.34
CA MET A 320 -19.30 -11.49 15.33
C MET A 320 -18.02 -10.67 15.16
N LEU A 321 -18.12 -9.33 15.08
CA LEU A 321 -16.94 -8.45 14.96
C LEU A 321 -16.06 -8.49 16.22
N ALA A 322 -16.68 -8.52 17.41
CA ALA A 322 -15.96 -8.70 18.67
C ALA A 322 -15.20 -10.03 18.68
N TYR A 323 -15.85 -11.13 18.27
CA TYR A 323 -15.21 -12.43 18.11
C TYR A 323 -14.03 -12.38 17.13
N ARG A 324 -14.18 -11.77 15.94
CA ARG A 324 -13.09 -11.65 14.96
C ARG A 324 -11.87 -10.95 15.56
N ARG A 325 -12.09 -9.89 16.34
CA ARG A 325 -11.01 -9.17 17.02
C ARG A 325 -10.36 -10.02 18.11
N THR A 326 -11.14 -10.70 18.94
CA THR A 326 -10.62 -11.66 19.94
C THR A 326 -9.82 -12.80 19.30
N TYR A 327 -10.32 -13.33 18.18
CA TYR A 327 -9.67 -14.38 17.41
C TYR A 327 -8.33 -13.90 16.87
N ARG A 328 -8.27 -12.70 16.26
CA ARG A 328 -7.01 -12.06 15.81
C ARG A 328 -6.00 -11.95 16.94
N ALA A 329 -6.40 -11.35 18.06
CA ALA A 329 -5.56 -11.20 19.25
C ALA A 329 -5.12 -12.52 19.92
N SER A 330 -5.72 -13.67 19.56
CA SER A 330 -5.41 -14.96 20.17
C SER A 330 -4.22 -15.63 19.52
N VAL A 331 -3.32 -16.19 20.34
CA VAL A 331 -2.14 -16.96 19.90
C VAL A 331 -2.10 -18.37 20.49
N GLY A 332 -1.34 -19.27 19.86
CA GLY A 332 -1.02 -20.60 20.40
C GLY A 332 -2.25 -21.47 20.67
N THR A 333 -2.40 -21.97 21.89
CA THR A 333 -3.48 -22.89 22.29
C THR A 333 -4.87 -22.26 22.20
N ARG A 334 -5.02 -20.97 22.54
CA ARG A 334 -6.31 -20.29 22.46
C ARG A 334 -6.77 -20.12 21.01
N ARG A 335 -5.84 -19.79 20.10
CA ARG A 335 -6.13 -19.70 18.66
C ARG A 335 -6.60 -21.05 18.11
N ARG A 336 -5.86 -22.13 18.41
CA ARG A 336 -6.24 -23.49 18.03
C ARG A 336 -7.62 -23.88 18.58
N ALA A 337 -7.92 -23.56 19.84
CA ALA A 337 -9.23 -23.85 20.41
C ALA A 337 -10.37 -23.13 19.67
N PHE A 338 -10.15 -21.90 19.19
CA PHE A 338 -11.13 -21.22 18.34
C PHE A 338 -11.23 -21.83 16.94
N ASP A 339 -10.12 -22.30 16.35
CA ASP A 339 -10.13 -23.02 15.08
C ASP A 339 -10.94 -24.33 15.21
N ASP A 340 -10.69 -25.12 16.27
CA ASP A 340 -11.42 -26.35 16.58
C ASP A 340 -12.91 -26.07 16.77
N LEU A 341 -13.27 -25.03 17.53
CA LEU A 341 -14.66 -24.61 17.71
C LEU A 341 -15.32 -24.24 16.38
N ALA A 342 -14.62 -23.50 15.52
CA ALA A 342 -15.13 -23.10 14.21
C ALA A 342 -15.36 -24.31 13.30
N ASP A 343 -14.46 -25.30 13.31
CA ASP A 343 -14.60 -26.53 12.54
C ASP A 343 -15.80 -27.36 13.01
N GLN A 344 -16.01 -27.49 14.32
CA GLN A 344 -17.16 -28.19 14.87
C GLN A 344 -18.50 -27.50 14.54
N ILE A 345 -18.57 -26.17 14.69
CA ILE A 345 -19.76 -25.40 14.31
C ILE A 345 -19.99 -25.50 12.80
N ASN A 346 -18.94 -25.50 11.99
CA ASN A 346 -19.07 -25.70 10.55
C ASN A 346 -19.58 -27.11 10.18
N ALA A 347 -19.21 -28.15 10.94
CA ALA A 347 -19.74 -29.49 10.79
C ALA A 347 -21.25 -29.54 11.12
N ILE A 348 -21.69 -28.89 12.20
CA ILE A 348 -23.12 -28.73 12.54
C ILE A 348 -23.88 -28.05 11.40
N CYS A 349 -23.31 -26.97 10.86
CA CYS A 349 -23.92 -26.27 9.73
C CYS A 349 -24.02 -27.16 8.48
N THR A 350 -23.01 -27.99 8.23
CA THR A 350 -22.98 -28.93 7.10
C THR A 350 -24.06 -30.00 7.26
N LEU A 351 -24.23 -30.55 8.47
CA LEU A 351 -25.29 -31.49 8.77
C LEU A 351 -26.68 -30.87 8.60
N THR A 352 -26.86 -29.63 9.08
CA THR A 352 -28.12 -28.89 8.92
C THR A 352 -28.47 -28.68 7.45
N MET A 353 -27.49 -28.28 6.62
CA MET A 353 -27.68 -28.19 5.18
C MET A 353 -28.02 -29.54 4.54
N ALA A 354 -27.43 -30.65 5.01
CA ALA A 354 -27.76 -31.98 4.52
C ALA A 354 -29.19 -32.40 4.89
N LYS A 355 -29.66 -32.12 6.12
CA LYS A 355 -31.05 -32.34 6.54
C LYS A 355 -32.02 -31.57 5.64
N ARG A 356 -31.71 -30.31 5.33
CA ARG A 356 -32.50 -29.48 4.40
C ARG A 356 -32.59 -30.09 3.01
N ARG A 357 -31.46 -30.44 2.40
CA ARG A 357 -31.42 -31.06 1.06
C ARG A 357 -32.17 -32.39 0.98
N ALA A 358 -32.21 -33.12 2.09
CA ALA A 358 -32.97 -34.37 2.22
C ALA A 358 -34.47 -34.16 2.47
N GLY A 359 -34.97 -32.91 2.53
CA GLY A 359 -36.36 -32.59 2.84
C GLY A 359 -36.77 -32.89 4.28
N ARG A 360 -35.79 -33.02 5.19
CA ARG A 360 -36.01 -33.33 6.62
C ARG A 360 -36.04 -32.10 7.51
N LEU A 361 -35.81 -30.92 6.95
CA LEU A 361 -35.74 -29.65 7.67
C LEU A 361 -36.09 -28.52 6.70
N ASP A 362 -37.02 -27.65 7.10
CA ASP A 362 -37.42 -26.50 6.29
C ASP A 362 -36.33 -25.41 6.26
N ALA A 363 -36.32 -24.61 5.19
CA ALA A 363 -35.43 -23.47 5.06
C ALA A 363 -35.85 -22.30 5.99
N GLY A 364 -35.03 -21.27 6.05
CA GLY A 364 -35.30 -20.05 6.81
C GLY A 364 -35.17 -20.24 8.32
N SER A 365 -36.20 -19.81 9.06
CA SER A 365 -36.20 -19.75 10.53
C SER A 365 -36.06 -21.13 11.18
N ALA A 366 -36.64 -22.18 10.62
CA ALA A 366 -36.51 -23.56 11.13
C ALA A 366 -35.06 -24.07 11.09
N ALA A 367 -34.39 -23.87 9.95
CA ALA A 367 -32.98 -24.24 9.79
C ALA A 367 -32.05 -23.43 10.71
N TYR A 368 -32.35 -22.14 10.89
CA TYR A 368 -31.60 -21.28 11.79
C TYR A 368 -31.73 -21.75 13.25
N PHE A 369 -32.95 -21.99 13.71
CA PHE A 369 -33.23 -22.47 15.07
C PHE A 369 -32.57 -23.82 15.34
N GLU A 370 -32.69 -24.80 14.44
CA GLU A 370 -32.02 -26.10 14.55
C GLU A 370 -30.49 -25.95 14.70
N THR A 371 -29.89 -25.00 13.97
CA THR A 371 -28.45 -24.72 14.06
C THR A 371 -28.09 -24.16 15.44
N LEU A 372 -28.87 -23.22 15.97
CA LEU A 372 -28.64 -22.64 17.31
C LEU A 372 -28.75 -23.69 18.41
N VAL A 373 -29.77 -24.56 18.36
CA VAL A 373 -29.95 -25.64 19.32
C VAL A 373 -28.74 -26.57 19.30
N ALA A 374 -28.33 -27.04 18.12
CA ALA A 374 -27.18 -27.93 17.99
C ALA A 374 -25.87 -27.28 18.49
N VAL A 375 -25.67 -25.97 18.26
CA VAL A 375 -24.52 -25.24 18.80
C VAL A 375 -24.58 -25.12 20.33
N SER A 376 -25.77 -24.90 20.89
CA SER A 376 -25.95 -24.78 22.35
C SER A 376 -25.69 -26.09 23.12
N GLU A 377 -25.84 -27.24 22.44
CA GLU A 377 -25.64 -28.58 22.99
C GLU A 377 -24.19 -29.09 22.85
N MET A 378 -23.30 -28.34 22.20
CA MET A 378 -21.90 -28.75 22.01
C MET A 378 -21.21 -29.02 23.35
N PRO A 379 -20.37 -30.07 23.46
CA PRO A 379 -19.61 -30.37 24.68
C PRO A 379 -18.81 -29.19 25.22
N GLU A 380 -18.20 -28.40 24.34
CA GLU A 380 -17.37 -27.24 24.64
C GLU A 380 -18.18 -26.08 25.23
N VAL A 381 -19.45 -25.95 24.82
CA VAL A 381 -20.39 -24.95 25.33
C VAL A 381 -20.98 -25.41 26.65
N THR A 382 -21.43 -26.67 26.72
CA THR A 382 -22.05 -27.24 27.93
C THR A 382 -21.05 -27.42 29.08
N SER A 383 -19.78 -27.73 28.76
CA SER A 383 -18.67 -27.76 29.73
C SER A 383 -18.11 -26.38 30.11
N ARG A 384 -18.63 -25.29 29.50
CA ARG A 384 -18.20 -23.90 29.70
C ARG A 384 -16.76 -23.62 29.30
N GLN A 385 -16.18 -24.41 28.40
CA GLN A 385 -14.91 -24.06 27.74
C GLN A 385 -15.07 -22.81 26.86
N PHE A 386 -16.24 -22.67 26.22
CA PHE A 386 -16.69 -21.45 25.56
C PHE A 386 -18.07 -21.05 26.08
N THR A 387 -18.32 -19.75 26.12
CA THR A 387 -19.66 -19.22 26.38
C THR A 387 -20.57 -19.44 25.16
N LEU A 388 -21.88 -19.53 25.40
CA LEU A 388 -22.86 -19.61 24.32
C LEU A 388 -22.77 -18.40 23.37
N ALA A 389 -22.48 -17.21 23.92
CA ALA A 389 -22.28 -16.00 23.15
C ALA A 389 -21.07 -16.11 22.19
N GLU A 390 -19.93 -16.65 22.65
CA GLU A 390 -18.77 -16.89 21.79
C GLU A 390 -19.09 -17.90 20.67
N ALA A 391 -19.80 -18.99 20.99
CA ALA A 391 -20.19 -19.98 20.00
C ALA A 391 -21.16 -19.40 18.95
N HIS A 392 -22.14 -18.59 19.36
CA HIS A 392 -23.04 -17.90 18.44
C HIS A 392 -22.33 -16.84 17.58
N ALA A 393 -21.30 -16.16 18.12
CA ALA A 393 -20.48 -15.23 17.36
C ALA A 393 -19.65 -15.94 16.28
N VAL A 394 -19.10 -17.12 16.59
CA VAL A 394 -18.40 -17.98 15.62
C VAL A 394 -19.37 -18.47 14.54
N LEU A 395 -20.57 -18.93 14.93
CA LEU A 395 -21.62 -19.29 13.97
C LEU A 395 -21.97 -18.14 13.03
N SER A 396 -22.10 -16.92 13.57
CA SER A 396 -22.37 -15.71 12.79
C SER A 396 -21.26 -15.44 11.78
N ASP A 397 -19.99 -15.61 12.18
CA ASP A 397 -18.84 -15.42 11.30
C ASP A 397 -18.78 -16.46 10.16
N ILE A 398 -18.99 -17.74 10.48
CA ILE A 398 -19.05 -18.79 9.45
C ILE A 398 -20.26 -18.52 8.52
N THR A 399 -21.39 -18.08 9.09
CA THR A 399 -22.58 -17.70 8.31
C THR A 399 -22.31 -16.53 7.39
N ALA A 400 -21.54 -15.53 7.78
CA ALA A 400 -21.15 -14.44 6.90
C ALA A 400 -20.35 -14.95 5.67
N ARG A 401 -19.51 -15.98 5.85
CA ARG A 401 -18.62 -16.54 4.82
C ARG A 401 -19.29 -17.54 3.86
N CYS A 402 -20.19 -18.42 4.34
CA CYS A 402 -20.76 -19.52 3.53
C CYS A 402 -21.87 -19.08 2.56
N GLN A 403 -21.90 -19.61 1.33
CA GLN A 403 -22.99 -19.34 0.39
C GLN A 403 -24.29 -20.09 0.79
N ASN A 404 -25.44 -19.40 0.74
CA ASN A 404 -26.80 -19.96 0.88
C ASN A 404 -27.08 -20.78 2.15
N ARG A 405 -26.75 -20.24 3.33
CA ARG A 405 -26.83 -21.00 4.58
C ARG A 405 -28.26 -21.29 5.08
N TYR A 406 -29.15 -20.31 5.02
CA TYR A 406 -30.56 -20.46 5.46
C TYR A 406 -31.59 -20.31 4.34
N ALA A 407 -31.13 -19.99 3.13
CA ALA A 407 -31.97 -19.96 1.92
C ALA A 407 -31.60 -21.13 1.01
N ASP A 408 -32.47 -21.48 0.06
CA ASP A 408 -32.11 -22.40 -1.01
C ASP A 408 -31.17 -21.71 -2.01
N ALA A 409 -30.39 -22.51 -2.74
CA ALA A 409 -29.60 -21.98 -3.85
C ALA A 409 -30.57 -21.61 -4.98
N SER A 410 -30.93 -20.34 -5.07
CA SER A 410 -31.60 -19.76 -6.23
C SER A 410 -30.68 -19.74 -7.44
#